data_AF-A0A7Y2IAL4-F1
#
_entry.id   AF-A0A7Y2IAL4-F1
#
_cell.length_a   1.000
_cell.length_b   1.000
_cell.length_c   1.000
_cell.angle_alpha   90.00
_cell.angle_beta   90.00
_cell.angle_gamma   90.00
#
_symmetry.space_group_name_H-M   'P 1'
#
loop_
_entity.id
_entity.type
_entity.pdbx_description
1 polymer ?
#
loop_
_entity_poly.entity_id
_entity_poly.type
_entity_poly.pdbx_seq_one_letter_code
_entity_poly.pdbx_strand_id
1 'polypeptide(L)'
;MKRFLIVLAILVAQSIPTVAESREKDVDRWVDRDLIPYVRQQLVIHPRFRDETVMFVILDDNAPASSTNALALSIRDRLLAAAVDTRGVEIGWQQGRSGAALESSPQDCMRDDVHYYIGIELTQKLDGTYAVNLRALDLEDRNWVTGFGRRWQGQLNTSQRQAMRQKRVDDTFLGARDVPFTLAQTDLLASHLAHQLSCTLQRRVADDYVVSVDLVEPPASGLEGTVELISNNLANREALALSADLATANAILSGKAHRIDGVLHQYWVTITPSSEAGDVPALSASAYVVLPDAQPAAPVGPPAVIAASRKPPAAPPVSIPNAGKDALISALRIEAPVSYGECDFGACSFLQTRARVDSIVFFLEHQASHGLVRLADASCRERTAARIAREGQNLRFPIARTSTSSRNWSETHDWGLDPELDTYYAVVVTDERLARRVANHMDKLPLRCGNALRPGLDGGALQAWLNDFAMLTARESGQVDWRGVAVRNVY
;
A
#
# COMPACT_ATOMS: atom_id res chain seq x y z
N MET A 1 34.12 -4.07 -94.00
CA MET A 1 33.73 -2.77 -93.41
C MET A 1 32.25 -2.80 -93.06
N LYS A 2 31.91 -3.09 -91.79
CA LYS A 2 30.55 -2.95 -91.23
C LYS A 2 30.72 -2.56 -89.76
N ARG A 3 30.31 -1.33 -89.45
CA ARG A 3 30.40 -0.70 -88.12
C ARG A 3 29.29 -1.28 -87.24
N PHE A 4 29.63 -1.78 -86.06
CA PHE A 4 28.68 -2.02 -84.97
C PHE A 4 28.94 -1.00 -83.87
N LEU A 5 27.95 -0.13 -83.65
CA LEU A 5 27.80 0.72 -82.47
C LEU A 5 27.49 -0.17 -81.27
N ILE A 6 28.19 0.03 -80.15
CA ILE A 6 27.73 -0.38 -78.82
C ILE A 6 27.45 0.91 -78.04
N VAL A 7 26.17 1.16 -77.79
CA VAL A 7 25.66 2.20 -76.90
C VAL A 7 25.79 1.67 -75.48
N LEU A 8 26.61 2.34 -74.66
CA LEU A 8 26.72 2.08 -73.23
C LEU A 8 25.57 2.77 -72.50
N ALA A 9 24.51 2.03 -72.17
CA ALA A 9 23.45 2.51 -71.29
C ALA A 9 23.92 2.36 -69.83
N ILE A 10 24.26 3.49 -69.20
CA ILE A 10 24.52 3.58 -67.77
C ILE A 10 23.18 3.42 -67.04
N LEU A 11 22.94 2.23 -66.48
CA LEU A 11 21.89 1.98 -65.51
C LEU A 11 22.30 2.64 -64.19
N VAL A 12 21.78 3.85 -63.96
CA VAL A 12 21.75 4.47 -62.63
C VAL A 12 20.76 3.66 -61.79
N ALA A 13 21.28 2.65 -61.09
CA ALA A 13 20.55 2.01 -60.00
C ALA A 13 20.37 3.05 -58.90
N GLN A 14 19.21 3.70 -58.87
CA GLN A 14 18.79 4.49 -57.73
C GLN A 14 18.76 3.57 -56.51
N SER A 15 19.67 3.82 -55.57
CA SER A 15 19.63 3.29 -54.22
C SER A 15 18.31 3.76 -53.58
N ILE A 16 17.29 2.90 -53.60
CA ILE A 16 16.14 3.04 -52.73
C ILE A 16 16.70 2.98 -51.31
N PRO A 17 16.63 4.05 -50.50
CA PRO A 17 17.19 4.00 -49.17
C PRO A 17 16.40 2.98 -48.36
N THR A 18 17.11 2.19 -47.56
CA THR A 18 16.68 1.16 -46.60
C THR A 18 15.82 1.71 -45.46
N VAL A 19 14.95 2.69 -45.73
CA VAL A 19 14.02 3.31 -44.79
C VAL A 19 12.81 2.39 -44.54
N ALA A 20 12.44 1.55 -45.51
CA ALA A 20 11.25 0.69 -45.41
C ALA A 20 11.34 -0.37 -44.31
N GLU A 21 12.52 -0.99 -44.11
CA GLU A 21 12.72 -2.04 -43.10
C GLU A 21 12.80 -1.47 -41.66
N SER A 22 13.34 -0.25 -41.51
CA SER A 22 13.38 0.45 -40.22
C SER A 22 11.99 0.91 -39.75
N ARG A 23 11.09 1.17 -40.69
CA ARG A 23 9.73 1.61 -40.40
C ARG A 23 8.92 0.49 -39.76
N GLU A 24 9.12 -0.77 -40.14
CA GLU A 24 8.34 -1.90 -39.63
C GLU A 24 8.71 -2.30 -38.19
N LYS A 25 9.89 -1.88 -37.73
CA LYS A 25 10.40 -2.13 -36.37
C LYS A 25 10.38 -0.86 -35.50
N ASP A 26 9.33 -0.05 -35.64
CA ASP A 26 9.12 1.14 -34.82
C ASP A 26 8.17 0.79 -33.65
N VAL A 27 8.59 1.03 -32.41
CA VAL A 27 7.78 0.64 -31.23
C VAL A 27 6.45 1.38 -31.18
N ASP A 28 6.40 2.65 -31.57
CA ASP A 28 5.14 3.40 -31.57
C ASP A 28 4.13 2.81 -32.56
N ARG A 29 4.60 2.43 -33.76
CA ARG A 29 3.74 1.79 -34.75
C ARG A 29 3.25 0.43 -34.28
N TRP A 30 4.11 -0.36 -33.64
CA TRP A 30 3.72 -1.64 -33.07
C TRP A 30 2.72 -1.47 -31.92
N VAL A 31 2.89 -0.45 -31.08
CA VAL A 31 1.92 -0.11 -30.02
C VAL A 31 0.56 0.18 -30.62
N ASP A 32 0.51 1.06 -31.63
CA ASP A 32 -0.75 1.52 -32.21
C ASP A 32 -1.45 0.46 -33.07
N ARG A 33 -0.69 -0.32 -33.85
CA ARG A 33 -1.24 -1.29 -34.82
C ARG A 33 -1.43 -2.70 -34.27
N ASP A 34 -0.61 -3.10 -33.31
CA ASP A 34 -0.58 -4.49 -32.82
C ASP A 34 -0.96 -4.56 -31.33
N LEU A 35 -0.30 -3.78 -30.47
CA LEU A 35 -0.46 -3.92 -29.02
C LEU A 35 -1.82 -3.44 -28.52
N ILE A 36 -2.23 -2.23 -28.90
CA ILE A 36 -3.52 -1.65 -28.47
C ILE A 36 -4.69 -2.51 -28.94
N PRO A 37 -4.80 -2.89 -30.23
CA PRO A 37 -5.88 -3.77 -30.68
C PRO A 37 -5.88 -5.12 -29.96
N TYR A 38 -4.70 -5.70 -29.72
CA TYR A 38 -4.57 -6.95 -28.97
C TYR A 38 -5.11 -6.82 -27.54
N VAL A 39 -4.67 -5.80 -26.79
CA VAL A 39 -5.08 -5.61 -25.39
C VAL A 39 -6.59 -5.36 -25.31
N ARG A 40 -7.15 -4.48 -26.13
CA ARG A 40 -8.60 -4.23 -26.16
C ARG A 40 -9.39 -5.50 -26.42
N GLN A 41 -8.95 -6.31 -27.38
CA GLN A 41 -9.63 -7.56 -27.70
C GLN A 41 -9.51 -8.56 -26.54
N GLN A 42 -8.31 -8.77 -26.01
CA GLN A 42 -8.07 -9.78 -24.98
C GLN A 42 -8.75 -9.45 -23.65
N LEU A 43 -8.79 -8.18 -23.23
CA LEU A 43 -9.50 -7.79 -22.02
C LEU A 43 -11.00 -8.12 -22.08
N VAL A 44 -11.58 -8.20 -23.28
CA VAL A 44 -13.00 -8.56 -23.46
C VAL A 44 -13.20 -10.06 -23.63
N ILE A 45 -12.36 -10.73 -24.42
CA ILE A 45 -12.60 -12.14 -24.80
C ILE A 45 -11.98 -13.15 -23.84
N HIS A 46 -10.93 -12.77 -23.11
CA HIS A 46 -10.18 -13.69 -22.28
C HIS A 46 -10.96 -13.95 -20.97
N PRO A 47 -11.30 -15.22 -20.63
CA PRO A 47 -12.20 -15.52 -19.51
C PRO A 47 -11.74 -14.98 -18.16
N ARG A 48 -10.42 -14.88 -17.94
CA ARG A 48 -9.82 -14.35 -16.70
C ARG A 48 -10.09 -12.85 -16.46
N PHE A 49 -10.49 -12.06 -17.45
CA PHE A 49 -10.70 -10.62 -17.26
C PHE A 49 -12.18 -10.21 -17.24
N ARG A 50 -13.10 -11.17 -17.35
CA ARG A 50 -14.53 -10.87 -17.37
C ARG A 50 -15.00 -10.49 -15.97
N ASP A 51 -15.60 -9.31 -15.85
CA ASP A 51 -16.10 -8.75 -14.58
C ASP A 51 -14.97 -8.48 -13.55
N GLU A 52 -13.72 -8.47 -14.02
CA GLU A 52 -12.53 -8.30 -13.20
C GLU A 52 -11.90 -6.92 -13.42
N THR A 53 -11.32 -6.36 -12.37
CA THR A 53 -10.72 -5.03 -12.43
C THR A 53 -9.23 -5.11 -12.76
N VAL A 54 -8.79 -4.36 -13.78
CA VAL A 54 -7.39 -4.34 -14.22
C VAL A 54 -6.71 -3.00 -13.99
N MET A 55 -5.40 -3.02 -13.75
CA MET A 55 -4.58 -1.83 -13.61
C MET A 55 -3.35 -1.91 -14.52
N PHE A 56 -3.06 -0.83 -15.23
CA PHE A 56 -1.89 -0.74 -16.10
C PHE A 56 -0.69 -0.22 -15.34
N VAL A 57 0.42 -0.96 -15.37
CA VAL A 57 1.65 -0.62 -14.62
C VAL A 57 2.89 -0.77 -15.47
N ILE A 58 3.91 0.03 -15.18
CA ILE A 58 5.26 -0.27 -15.67
C ILE A 58 5.91 -1.24 -14.70
N LEU A 59 6.54 -2.28 -15.24
CA LEU A 59 7.28 -3.25 -14.47
C LEU A 59 8.78 -3.00 -14.58
N ASP A 60 9.45 -3.12 -13.45
CA ASP A 60 10.90 -3.28 -13.33
C ASP A 60 11.14 -4.52 -12.45
N ASP A 61 11.95 -5.47 -12.94
CA ASP A 61 12.17 -6.77 -12.29
C ASP A 61 10.88 -7.49 -11.84
N ASN A 62 9.85 -7.51 -12.70
CA ASN A 62 8.53 -8.10 -12.46
C ASN A 62 7.71 -7.46 -11.31
N ALA A 63 8.12 -6.30 -10.78
CA ALA A 63 7.36 -5.52 -9.81
C ALA A 63 6.92 -4.19 -10.40
N PRO A 64 5.78 -3.61 -9.98
CA PRO A 64 5.41 -2.26 -10.39
C PRO A 64 6.48 -1.24 -10.01
N ALA A 65 6.90 -0.43 -10.98
CA ALA A 65 7.93 0.57 -10.83
C ALA A 65 7.32 1.96 -10.67
N SER A 66 7.52 2.54 -9.49
CA SER A 66 7.07 3.90 -9.16
C SER A 66 7.90 5.00 -9.82
N SER A 67 9.11 4.66 -10.27
CA SER A 67 9.94 5.50 -11.11
C SER A 67 10.44 4.73 -12.33
N THR A 68 10.33 5.37 -13.49
CA THR A 68 10.65 4.77 -14.78
C THR A 68 11.10 5.85 -15.77
N ASN A 69 10.83 5.68 -17.06
CA ASN A 69 11.15 6.62 -18.12
C ASN A 69 9.90 7.06 -18.90
N ALA A 70 10.02 8.20 -19.59
CA ALA A 70 8.92 8.78 -20.35
C ALA A 70 8.40 7.88 -21.48
N LEU A 71 9.24 7.02 -22.09
CA LEU A 71 8.78 6.12 -23.14
C LEU A 71 7.86 5.04 -22.57
N ALA A 72 8.26 4.39 -21.48
CA ALA A 72 7.46 3.36 -20.83
C ALA A 72 6.10 3.90 -20.41
N LEU A 73 6.06 5.06 -19.72
CA LEU A 73 4.81 5.72 -19.32
C LEU A 73 3.93 6.02 -20.53
N SER A 74 4.50 6.55 -21.62
CA SER A 74 3.71 6.84 -22.84
C SER A 74 3.03 5.60 -23.44
N ILE A 75 3.64 4.42 -23.30
CA ILE A 75 3.07 3.17 -23.80
C ILE A 75 1.91 2.75 -22.88
N ARG A 76 2.13 2.77 -21.56
CA ARG A 76 1.09 2.48 -20.57
C ARG A 76 -0.10 3.43 -20.72
N ASP A 77 0.12 4.72 -20.85
CA ASP A 77 -0.94 5.73 -20.94
C ASP A 77 -1.80 5.54 -22.18
N ARG A 78 -1.18 5.19 -23.32
CA ARG A 78 -1.91 4.85 -24.54
C ARG A 78 -2.75 3.58 -24.38
N LEU A 79 -2.23 2.57 -23.69
CA LEU A 79 -2.97 1.34 -23.40
C LEU A 79 -4.13 1.58 -22.44
N LEU A 80 -3.90 2.36 -21.38
CA LEU A 80 -4.90 2.77 -20.41
C LEU A 80 -6.03 3.56 -21.10
N ALA A 81 -5.69 4.59 -21.89
CA ALA A 81 -6.68 5.37 -22.62
C ALA A 81 -7.53 4.48 -23.55
N ALA A 82 -6.89 3.54 -24.26
CA ALA A 82 -7.60 2.62 -25.13
C ALA A 82 -8.50 1.62 -24.38
N ALA A 83 -8.12 1.23 -23.16
CA ALA A 83 -8.88 0.31 -22.33
C ALA A 83 -10.08 0.98 -21.67
N VAL A 84 -9.94 2.24 -21.22
CA VAL A 84 -11.04 3.05 -20.67
C VAL A 84 -12.20 3.19 -21.67
N ASP A 85 -11.90 3.32 -22.96
CA ASP A 85 -12.92 3.42 -24.03
C ASP A 85 -13.56 2.05 -24.41
N THR A 86 -13.18 0.95 -23.75
CA THR A 86 -13.62 -0.40 -24.11
C THR A 86 -14.71 -0.89 -23.15
N ARG A 87 -15.93 -1.09 -23.68
CA ARG A 87 -17.06 -1.60 -22.88
C ARG A 87 -16.78 -2.98 -22.30
N GLY A 88 -17.15 -3.18 -21.04
CA GLY A 88 -16.98 -4.46 -20.32
C GLY A 88 -15.58 -4.66 -19.73
N VAL A 89 -14.73 -3.63 -19.75
CA VAL A 89 -13.44 -3.63 -19.07
C VAL A 89 -13.55 -2.72 -17.85
N GLU A 90 -13.36 -3.28 -16.66
CA GLU A 90 -13.28 -2.51 -15.42
C GLU A 90 -11.83 -2.10 -15.17
N ILE A 91 -11.59 -0.80 -15.04
CA ILE A 91 -10.25 -0.27 -14.78
C ILE A 91 -10.19 0.22 -13.34
N GLY A 92 -9.17 -0.25 -12.64
CA GLY A 92 -8.92 0.13 -11.26
C GLY A 92 -8.76 1.64 -11.09
N TRP A 93 -9.13 2.13 -9.91
CA TRP A 93 -8.89 3.53 -9.58
C TRP A 93 -7.39 3.82 -9.51
N GLN A 94 -6.95 4.93 -10.11
CA GLN A 94 -5.54 5.34 -10.18
C GLN A 94 -5.43 6.85 -9.98
N GLN A 95 -4.39 7.26 -9.25
CA GLN A 95 -4.00 8.67 -9.16
C GLN A 95 -3.56 9.20 -10.55
N GLY A 96 -3.88 10.47 -10.84
CA GLY A 96 -3.40 11.15 -12.04
C GLY A 96 -4.18 10.89 -13.34
N ARG A 97 -5.41 10.35 -13.30
CA ARG A 97 -6.31 10.29 -14.47
C ARG A 97 -6.59 11.70 -15.01
N SER A 98 -5.77 12.12 -15.96
CA SER A 98 -5.87 13.41 -16.65
C SER A 98 -6.99 13.32 -17.69
N GLY A 99 -8.23 13.49 -17.25
CA GLY A 99 -9.39 13.45 -18.14
C GLY A 99 -10.71 13.58 -17.38
N ALA A 100 -11.18 14.82 -17.21
CA ALA A 100 -12.59 15.20 -17.05
C ALA A 100 -13.46 14.53 -15.97
N ALA A 101 -12.89 14.03 -14.87
CA ALA A 101 -13.68 13.73 -13.67
C ALA A 101 -12.86 13.89 -12.39
N LEU A 102 -12.85 15.11 -11.84
CA LEU A 102 -12.82 15.29 -10.38
C LEU A 102 -14.08 14.67 -9.72
N GLU A 103 -15.03 14.19 -10.52
CA GLU A 103 -16.17 13.38 -10.14
C GLU A 103 -15.75 11.91 -10.04
N SER A 104 -15.07 11.54 -8.95
CA SER A 104 -15.14 10.14 -8.54
C SER A 104 -16.58 9.85 -8.12
N SER A 105 -17.21 8.88 -8.76
CA SER A 105 -18.55 8.46 -8.40
C SER A 105 -18.49 7.52 -7.20
N PRO A 106 -19.57 7.38 -6.41
CA PRO A 106 -19.65 6.36 -5.37
C PRO A 106 -19.34 4.93 -5.85
N GLN A 107 -19.49 4.65 -7.14
CA GLN A 107 -19.18 3.35 -7.73
C GLN A 107 -17.68 3.07 -7.88
N ASP A 108 -16.81 4.09 -7.76
CA ASP A 108 -15.36 3.91 -7.91
C ASP A 108 -14.73 3.16 -6.73
N CYS A 109 -15.40 3.08 -5.57
CA CYS A 109 -14.93 2.31 -4.43
C CYS A 109 -14.99 0.79 -4.62
N MET A 110 -15.79 0.32 -5.57
CA MET A 110 -15.80 -1.07 -6.04
C MET A 110 -14.62 -1.38 -6.99
N ARG A 111 -13.94 -0.33 -7.49
CA ARG A 111 -12.80 -0.44 -8.43
C ARG A 111 -11.43 -0.31 -7.74
N ASP A 112 -11.40 -0.22 -6.42
CA ASP A 112 -10.15 -0.24 -5.64
C ASP A 112 -9.55 -1.66 -5.57
N ASP A 113 -10.39 -2.68 -5.70
CA ASP A 113 -9.96 -4.09 -5.66
C ASP A 113 -9.45 -4.48 -7.06
N VAL A 114 -8.20 -4.13 -7.35
CA VAL A 114 -7.52 -4.54 -8.58
C VAL A 114 -7.23 -6.03 -8.52
N HIS A 115 -7.61 -6.76 -9.57
CA HIS A 115 -7.43 -8.21 -9.67
C HIS A 115 -6.21 -8.55 -10.53
N TYR A 116 -5.92 -7.74 -11.56
CA TYR A 116 -4.80 -7.98 -12.47
C TYR A 116 -3.96 -6.73 -12.73
N TYR A 117 -2.64 -6.91 -12.78
CA TYR A 117 -1.73 -5.92 -13.37
C TYR A 117 -1.44 -6.25 -14.83
N ILE A 118 -1.83 -5.35 -15.73
CA ILE A 118 -1.36 -5.35 -17.10
C ILE A 118 -0.01 -4.64 -17.12
N GLY A 119 1.06 -5.44 -17.02
CA GLY A 119 2.42 -4.99 -16.85
C GLY A 119 3.15 -4.77 -18.17
N ILE A 120 3.77 -3.61 -18.32
CA ILE A 120 4.64 -3.25 -19.44
C ILE A 120 6.08 -3.18 -18.94
N GLU A 121 6.96 -3.95 -19.56
CA GLU A 121 8.38 -4.01 -19.22
C GLU A 121 9.23 -3.61 -20.43
N LEU A 122 10.09 -2.61 -20.26
CA LEU A 122 11.02 -2.13 -21.29
C LEU A 122 12.46 -2.46 -20.88
N THR A 123 13.13 -3.32 -21.63
CA THR A 123 14.50 -3.76 -21.35
C THR A 123 15.44 -3.46 -22.49
N GLN A 124 16.65 -2.97 -22.17
CA GLN A 124 17.74 -2.87 -23.13
C GLN A 124 18.53 -4.18 -23.15
N LYS A 125 18.73 -4.75 -24.33
CA LYS A 125 19.53 -5.96 -24.53
C LYS A 125 21.01 -5.61 -24.71
N LEU A 126 21.86 -6.63 -24.52
CA LEU A 126 23.32 -6.53 -24.68
C LEU A 126 23.75 -6.11 -26.09
N ASP A 127 22.95 -6.45 -27.11
CA ASP A 127 23.18 -6.08 -28.51
C ASP A 127 22.74 -4.64 -28.84
N GLY A 128 22.33 -3.87 -27.83
CA GLY A 128 21.84 -2.49 -27.98
C GLY A 128 20.42 -2.39 -28.53
N THR A 129 19.76 -3.50 -28.87
CA THR A 129 18.31 -3.51 -29.16
C THR A 129 17.50 -3.36 -27.88
N TYR A 130 16.24 -2.97 -28.02
CA TYR A 130 15.29 -2.88 -26.92
C TYR A 130 14.20 -3.93 -27.10
N ALA A 131 13.66 -4.42 -25.99
CA ALA A 131 12.47 -5.25 -25.96
C ALA A 131 11.38 -4.60 -25.12
N VAL A 132 10.15 -4.69 -25.61
CA VAL A 132 8.94 -4.34 -24.87
C VAL A 132 8.16 -5.62 -24.66
N ASN A 133 7.89 -5.97 -23.41
CA ASN A 133 7.04 -7.11 -23.06
C ASN A 133 5.79 -6.59 -22.38
N LEU A 134 4.62 -7.04 -22.84
CA LEU A 134 3.35 -6.87 -22.16
C LEU A 134 2.87 -8.22 -21.66
N ARG A 135 2.55 -8.31 -20.37
CA ARG A 135 2.07 -9.51 -19.68
C ARG A 135 0.99 -9.11 -18.66
N ALA A 136 0.17 -10.05 -18.23
CA ALA A 136 -0.81 -9.83 -17.16
C ALA A 136 -0.43 -10.67 -15.94
N LEU A 137 -0.31 -10.02 -14.78
CA LEU A 137 -0.08 -10.66 -13.48
C LEU A 137 -1.41 -10.72 -12.75
N ASP A 138 -1.81 -11.94 -12.37
CA ASP A 138 -2.91 -12.20 -11.44
C ASP A 138 -2.43 -11.86 -10.01
N LEU A 139 -3.13 -10.97 -9.31
CA LEU A 139 -2.73 -10.51 -7.98
C LEU A 139 -3.14 -11.47 -6.86
N GLU A 140 -4.16 -12.29 -7.09
CA GLU A 140 -4.60 -13.34 -6.16
C GLU A 140 -3.64 -14.53 -6.25
N ASP A 141 -3.44 -15.06 -7.46
CA ASP A 141 -2.60 -16.24 -7.70
C ASP A 141 -1.10 -15.92 -7.76
N ARG A 142 -0.72 -14.63 -7.87
CA ARG A 142 0.65 -14.14 -8.11
C ARG A 142 1.33 -14.78 -9.32
N ASN A 143 0.56 -15.10 -10.34
CA ASN A 143 1.02 -15.82 -11.52
C ASN A 143 0.75 -15.05 -12.80
N TRP A 144 1.58 -15.27 -13.81
CA TRP A 144 1.35 -14.73 -15.14
C TRP A 144 0.15 -15.43 -15.80
N VAL A 145 -0.78 -14.63 -16.32
CA VAL A 145 -1.92 -15.13 -17.08
C VAL A 145 -1.43 -15.78 -18.38
N THR A 146 -1.57 -17.10 -18.45
CA THR A 146 -1.16 -17.87 -19.63
C THR A 146 -2.02 -17.49 -20.83
N GLY A 147 -1.40 -17.31 -22.00
CA GLY A 147 -2.11 -16.91 -23.22
C GLY A 147 -2.32 -15.40 -23.36
N PHE A 148 -2.01 -14.62 -22.33
CA PHE A 148 -1.99 -13.16 -22.39
C PHE A 148 -0.56 -12.62 -22.45
N GLY A 149 -0.18 -12.08 -23.60
CA GLY A 149 1.05 -11.35 -23.75
C GLY A 149 1.40 -10.99 -25.19
N ARG A 150 2.21 -9.94 -25.31
CA ARG A 150 2.79 -9.48 -26.56
C ARG A 150 4.22 -9.02 -26.33
N ARG A 151 5.04 -9.19 -27.35
CA ARG A 151 6.45 -8.80 -27.31
C ARG A 151 6.84 -8.09 -28.58
N TRP A 152 7.64 -7.06 -28.42
CA TRP A 152 8.35 -6.39 -29.50
C TRP A 152 9.85 -6.41 -29.21
N GLN A 153 10.64 -6.45 -30.28
CA GLN A 153 12.08 -6.24 -30.21
C GLN A 153 12.53 -5.44 -31.42
N GLY A 154 13.32 -4.40 -31.19
CA GLY A 154 13.81 -3.55 -32.26
C GLY A 154 14.75 -2.47 -31.77
N GLN A 155 15.09 -1.57 -32.68
CA GLN A 155 15.90 -0.39 -32.40
C GLN A 155 14.96 0.78 -32.12
N LEU A 156 15.22 1.51 -31.03
CA LEU A 156 14.49 2.74 -30.75
C LEU A 156 15.01 3.86 -31.65
N ASN A 157 14.12 4.69 -32.18
CA ASN A 157 14.49 5.90 -32.93
C ASN A 157 15.04 6.99 -31.99
N THR A 158 15.45 8.13 -32.54
CA THR A 158 16.09 9.20 -31.74
C THR A 158 15.19 9.78 -30.65
N SER A 159 13.91 10.05 -30.94
CA SER A 159 12.98 10.59 -29.95
C SER A 159 12.66 9.57 -28.86
N GLN A 160 12.48 8.29 -29.22
CA GLN A 160 12.26 7.20 -28.28
C GLN A 160 13.46 6.97 -27.36
N ARG A 161 14.69 7.03 -27.89
CA ARG A 161 15.90 6.96 -27.06
C ARG A 161 16.01 8.15 -26.12
N GLN A 162 15.59 9.34 -26.55
CA GLN A 162 15.55 10.52 -25.69
C GLN A 162 14.51 10.33 -24.57
N ALA A 163 13.31 9.83 -24.89
CA ALA A 163 12.26 9.54 -23.91
C ALA A 163 12.69 8.44 -22.91
N MET A 164 13.41 7.41 -23.36
CA MET A 164 14.02 6.40 -22.48
C MET A 164 15.00 6.97 -21.45
N ARG A 165 15.69 8.07 -21.78
CA ARG A 165 16.65 8.72 -20.88
C ARG A 165 15.99 9.69 -19.91
N GLN A 166 14.75 10.09 -20.17
CA GLN A 166 14.01 11.00 -19.30
C GLN A 166 13.39 10.22 -18.16
N LYS A 167 14.03 10.23 -17.00
CA LYS A 167 13.47 9.66 -15.78
C LYS A 167 12.17 10.39 -15.41
N ARG A 168 11.15 9.61 -15.07
CA ARG A 168 9.83 10.08 -14.66
C ARG A 168 9.37 9.30 -13.45
N VAL A 169 8.52 9.95 -12.68
CA VAL A 169 7.73 9.32 -11.63
C VAL A 169 6.42 8.87 -12.27
N ASP A 170 5.93 7.73 -11.81
CA ASP A 170 4.61 7.24 -12.17
C ASP A 170 3.58 7.81 -11.18
N ASP A 171 2.75 8.73 -11.66
CA ASP A 171 1.74 9.42 -10.86
C ASP A 171 0.66 8.49 -10.29
N THR A 172 0.50 7.27 -10.83
CA THR A 172 -0.41 6.25 -10.27
C THR A 172 -0.03 5.87 -8.83
N PHE A 173 1.24 6.02 -8.47
CA PHE A 173 1.76 5.70 -7.13
C PHE A 173 1.90 6.94 -6.23
N LEU A 174 1.41 8.12 -6.65
CA LEU A 174 1.43 9.32 -5.81
C LEU A 174 0.76 9.06 -4.45
N GLY A 175 1.44 9.49 -3.40
CA GLY A 175 1.05 9.25 -2.01
C GLY A 175 1.77 8.05 -1.37
N ALA A 176 2.48 7.23 -2.14
CA ALA A 176 3.38 6.20 -1.61
C ALA A 176 4.67 6.80 -1.03
N ARG A 177 5.39 6.04 -0.21
CA ARG A 177 6.59 6.53 0.49
C ARG A 177 7.70 6.97 -0.46
N ASP A 178 7.85 6.26 -1.56
CA ASP A 178 8.83 6.50 -2.63
C ASP A 178 8.34 7.53 -3.66
N VAL A 179 7.04 7.83 -3.67
CA VAL A 179 6.40 8.85 -4.51
C VAL A 179 5.46 9.73 -3.66
N PRO A 180 6.01 10.52 -2.73
CA PRO A 180 5.22 11.38 -1.88
C PRO A 180 4.62 12.55 -2.67
N PHE A 181 3.48 13.08 -2.21
CA PHE A 181 2.95 14.33 -2.72
C PHE A 181 3.88 15.50 -2.37
N THR A 182 3.91 16.51 -3.23
CA THR A 182 4.56 17.79 -2.94
C THR A 182 3.53 18.85 -2.55
N LEU A 183 3.98 19.96 -1.97
CA LEU A 183 3.11 21.12 -1.69
C LEU A 183 2.41 21.69 -2.93
N ALA A 184 2.92 21.41 -4.14
CA ALA A 184 2.27 21.83 -5.38
C ALA A 184 1.08 20.91 -5.77
N GLN A 185 0.86 19.82 -5.04
CA GLN A 185 -0.12 18.77 -5.35
C GLN A 185 -1.13 18.58 -4.21
N THR A 186 -1.38 19.63 -3.43
CA THR A 186 -2.30 19.59 -2.27
C THR A 186 -3.74 19.25 -2.68
N ASP A 187 -4.16 19.65 -3.87
CA ASP A 187 -5.44 19.29 -4.48
C ASP A 187 -5.54 17.79 -4.78
N LEU A 188 -4.48 17.20 -5.34
CA LEU A 188 -4.40 15.76 -5.61
C LEU A 188 -4.35 14.96 -4.30
N LEU A 189 -3.59 15.43 -3.31
CA LEU A 189 -3.54 14.87 -1.96
C LEU A 189 -4.94 14.84 -1.33
N ALA A 190 -5.67 15.96 -1.39
CA ALA A 190 -7.01 16.07 -0.83
C ALA A 190 -8.00 15.12 -1.52
N SER A 191 -7.96 15.04 -2.85
CA SER A 191 -8.79 14.11 -3.62
C SER A 191 -8.46 12.64 -3.31
N HIS A 192 -7.18 12.30 -3.17
CA HIS A 192 -6.72 10.97 -2.78
C HIS A 192 -7.25 10.54 -1.42
N LEU A 193 -7.07 11.38 -0.40
CA LEU A 193 -7.49 11.07 0.96
C LEU A 193 -9.02 11.04 1.09
N ALA A 194 -9.73 11.93 0.38
CA ALA A 194 -11.19 11.90 0.31
C ALA A 194 -11.71 10.62 -0.37
N HIS A 195 -11.06 10.14 -1.43
CA HIS A 195 -11.40 8.86 -2.05
C HIS A 195 -11.27 7.71 -1.05
N GLN A 196 -10.11 7.56 -0.41
CA GLN A 196 -9.87 6.51 0.58
C GLN A 196 -10.89 6.53 1.74
N LEU A 197 -11.19 7.72 2.28
CA LEU A 197 -12.19 7.88 3.33
C LEU A 197 -13.60 7.55 2.83
N SER A 198 -13.99 8.03 1.63
CA SER A 198 -15.30 7.75 1.05
C SER A 198 -15.55 6.25 0.82
N CYS A 199 -14.53 5.51 0.37
CA CYS A 199 -14.64 4.07 0.17
C CYS A 199 -14.72 3.30 1.50
N THR A 200 -14.03 3.79 2.52
CA THR A 200 -14.15 3.24 3.88
C THR A 200 -15.54 3.49 4.46
N LEU A 201 -16.11 4.67 4.22
CA LEU A 201 -17.46 5.05 4.65
C LEU A 201 -18.51 4.18 3.96
N GLN A 202 -18.46 4.04 2.63
CA GLN A 202 -19.45 3.26 1.85
C GLN A 202 -19.45 1.76 2.15
N ARG A 203 -18.28 1.19 2.49
CA ARG A 203 -18.18 -0.23 2.88
C ARG A 203 -18.82 -0.51 4.24
N ARG A 204 -19.18 0.53 5.03
CA ARG A 204 -19.83 0.40 6.33
C ARG A 204 -21.33 0.72 6.22
N VAL A 205 -22.18 -0.21 6.66
CA VAL A 205 -23.65 -0.11 6.62
C VAL A 205 -24.21 0.59 7.88
N ALA A 206 -23.38 1.31 8.65
CA ALA A 206 -23.76 1.80 9.98
C ALA A 206 -23.55 3.30 10.13
N ASP A 207 -24.67 3.99 10.32
CA ASP A 207 -24.90 5.37 10.77
C ASP A 207 -24.37 6.53 9.91
N ASP A 208 -25.22 7.55 9.75
CA ASP A 208 -24.91 8.77 9.00
C ASP A 208 -23.90 9.63 9.78
N TYR A 209 -22.71 9.81 9.22
CA TYR A 209 -21.72 10.76 9.75
C TYR A 209 -22.18 12.18 9.45
N VAL A 210 -22.44 12.97 10.51
CA VAL A 210 -22.63 14.41 10.46
C VAL A 210 -21.36 15.06 11.01
N VAL A 211 -20.53 15.57 10.11
CA VAL A 211 -19.14 15.90 10.39
C VAL A 211 -18.94 17.41 10.45
N SER A 212 -18.31 17.86 11.52
CA SER A 212 -17.73 19.21 11.63
C SER A 212 -16.26 19.18 11.25
N VAL A 213 -15.74 20.27 10.70
CA VAL A 213 -14.34 20.34 10.24
C VAL A 213 -13.51 21.10 11.26
N ASP A 214 -12.46 20.48 11.77
CA ASP A 214 -11.44 21.15 12.56
C ASP A 214 -10.45 21.87 11.63
N LEU A 215 -10.58 23.19 11.56
CA LEU A 215 -9.72 24.06 10.77
C LEU A 215 -8.47 24.52 11.55
N VAL A 216 -8.25 24.02 12.78
CA VAL A 216 -7.06 24.35 13.57
C VAL A 216 -5.87 23.54 13.06
N GLU A 217 -5.30 23.97 11.94
CA GLU A 217 -4.04 23.44 11.44
C GLU A 217 -2.85 24.14 12.14
N PRO A 218 -1.79 23.40 12.53
CA PRO A 218 -0.61 24.03 13.11
C PRO A 218 0.03 24.99 12.09
N PRO A 219 0.37 26.23 12.49
CA PRO A 219 0.86 27.25 11.58
C PRO A 219 2.20 26.85 10.95
N ALA A 220 2.34 27.11 9.64
CA ALA A 220 3.57 26.99 8.83
C ALA A 220 3.90 25.60 8.27
N SER A 221 2.90 24.76 7.99
CA SER A 221 3.12 23.46 7.32
C SER A 221 3.03 23.51 5.80
N GLY A 222 2.49 24.57 5.20
CA GLY A 222 2.24 24.65 3.75
C GLY A 222 1.03 23.82 3.29
N LEU A 223 0.37 23.13 4.22
CA LEU A 223 -0.83 22.33 3.98
C LEU A 223 -2.11 23.08 4.38
N GLU A 224 -2.02 24.40 4.59
CA GLU A 224 -3.15 25.25 4.96
C GLU A 224 -4.36 25.02 4.02
N GLY A 225 -5.49 24.58 4.58
CA GLY A 225 -6.73 24.36 3.84
C GLY A 225 -6.84 22.98 3.18
N THR A 226 -5.89 22.07 3.43
CA THR A 226 -5.98 20.68 2.93
C THR A 226 -7.22 19.99 3.50
N VAL A 227 -7.51 20.16 4.80
CA VAL A 227 -8.70 19.56 5.43
C VAL A 227 -10.00 20.11 4.82
N GLU A 228 -10.04 21.39 4.50
CA GLU A 228 -11.19 22.00 3.82
C GLU A 228 -11.41 21.41 2.41
N LEU A 229 -10.32 21.23 1.65
CA LEU A 229 -10.38 20.58 0.33
C LEU A 229 -10.85 19.13 0.44
N ILE A 230 -10.41 18.38 1.44
CA ILE A 230 -10.85 17.00 1.68
C ILE A 230 -12.35 16.98 2.03
N SER A 231 -12.78 17.87 2.92
CA SER A 231 -14.18 18.01 3.31
C SER A 231 -15.08 18.28 2.10
N ASN A 232 -14.69 19.23 1.23
CA ASN A 232 -15.41 19.53 0.00
C ASN A 232 -15.47 18.32 -0.94
N ASN A 233 -14.36 17.59 -1.07
CA ASN A 233 -14.31 16.36 -1.86
C ASN A 233 -15.22 15.26 -1.31
N LEU A 234 -15.30 15.10 0.01
CA LEU A 234 -16.17 14.11 0.67
C LEU A 234 -17.66 14.44 0.51
N ALA A 235 -18.02 15.73 0.66
CA ALA A 235 -19.39 16.20 0.45
C ALA A 235 -19.85 16.01 -1.01
N ASN A 236 -18.99 16.31 -1.98
CA ASN A 236 -19.30 16.10 -3.41
C ASN A 236 -19.51 14.62 -3.76
N ARG A 237 -18.99 13.69 -2.95
CA ARG A 237 -19.16 12.24 -3.11
C ARG A 237 -20.38 11.69 -2.35
N GLU A 238 -21.17 12.56 -1.70
CA GLU A 238 -22.27 12.18 -0.80
C GLU A 238 -21.84 11.18 0.29
N ALA A 239 -20.55 11.19 0.67
CA ALA A 239 -19.99 10.20 1.59
C ALA A 239 -20.32 10.52 3.06
N LEU A 240 -20.65 11.76 3.37
CA LEU A 240 -21.00 12.26 4.70
C LEU A 240 -21.82 13.55 4.60
N ALA A 241 -22.54 13.90 5.66
CA ALA A 241 -23.18 15.20 5.80
C ALA A 241 -22.23 16.17 6.53
N LEU A 242 -22.05 17.38 6.03
CA LEU A 242 -21.28 18.42 6.71
C LEU A 242 -22.20 19.29 7.58
N SER A 243 -21.74 19.61 8.79
CA SER A 243 -22.41 20.60 9.65
C SER A 243 -21.41 21.62 10.19
N ALA A 244 -21.80 22.89 10.11
CA ALA A 244 -21.09 23.99 10.76
C ALA A 244 -21.45 24.15 12.25
N ASP A 245 -22.52 23.48 12.70
CA ASP A 245 -22.97 23.53 14.10
C ASP A 245 -22.45 22.31 14.87
N LEU A 246 -21.50 22.56 15.77
CA LEU A 246 -20.89 21.56 16.65
C LEU A 246 -21.92 20.80 17.51
N ALA A 247 -23.09 21.40 17.79
CA ALA A 247 -24.14 20.73 18.56
C ALA A 247 -24.89 19.65 17.75
N THR A 248 -24.81 19.71 16.42
CA THR A 248 -25.44 18.73 15.50
C THR A 248 -24.45 17.74 14.91
N ALA A 249 -23.15 18.04 15.00
CA ALA A 249 -22.10 17.17 14.52
C ALA A 249 -21.87 15.99 15.48
N ASN A 250 -21.89 14.78 14.95
CA ASN A 250 -21.54 13.56 15.68
C ASN A 250 -20.08 13.14 15.46
N ALA A 251 -19.33 13.84 14.62
CA ALA A 251 -17.91 13.62 14.41
C ALA A 251 -17.16 14.89 13.99
N ILE A 252 -15.83 14.83 14.09
CA ILE A 252 -14.90 15.91 13.74
C ILE A 252 -13.89 15.38 12.71
N LEU A 253 -13.76 16.05 11.57
CA LEU A 253 -12.70 15.82 10.59
C LEU A 253 -11.49 16.68 10.94
N SER A 254 -10.33 16.07 11.14
CA SER A 254 -9.07 16.77 11.44
C SER A 254 -7.92 16.24 10.59
N GLY A 255 -6.92 17.09 10.36
CA GLY A 255 -5.72 16.77 9.59
C GLY A 255 -4.45 16.99 10.39
N LYS A 256 -3.45 16.12 10.22
CA LYS A 256 -2.17 16.24 10.92
C LYS A 256 -1.00 15.68 10.11
N ALA A 257 0.06 16.47 9.97
CA ALA A 257 1.33 16.02 9.41
C ALA A 257 2.24 15.43 10.49
N HIS A 258 2.78 14.24 10.22
CA HIS A 258 3.75 13.55 11.07
C HIS A 258 5.09 13.44 10.35
N ARG A 259 6.16 13.99 10.94
CA ARG A 259 7.51 13.88 10.36
C ARG A 259 8.03 12.46 10.46
N ILE A 260 8.47 11.90 9.34
CA ILE A 260 9.07 10.55 9.25
C ILE A 260 10.59 10.66 9.21
N ASP A 261 11.14 11.39 8.24
CA ASP A 261 12.59 11.57 8.06
C ASP A 261 12.88 12.80 7.19
N GLY A 262 13.76 13.69 7.63
CA GLY A 262 14.08 14.91 6.88
C GLY A 262 12.83 15.71 6.51
N VAL A 263 12.62 15.91 5.22
CA VAL A 263 11.45 16.59 4.63
C VAL A 263 10.25 15.66 4.41
N LEU A 264 10.42 14.35 4.59
CA LEU A 264 9.35 13.36 4.39
C LEU A 264 8.43 13.33 5.61
N HIS A 265 7.15 13.53 5.36
CA HIS A 265 6.08 13.46 6.34
C HIS A 265 5.00 12.49 5.87
N GLN A 266 4.17 12.02 6.79
CA GLN A 266 2.91 11.36 6.51
C GLN A 266 1.78 12.31 6.94
N TYR A 267 0.89 12.65 6.03
CA TYR A 267 -0.28 13.48 6.33
C TYR A 267 -1.48 12.58 6.61
N TRP A 268 -2.08 12.75 7.78
CA TRP A 268 -3.19 11.93 8.26
C TRP A 268 -4.44 12.77 8.29
N VAL A 269 -5.55 12.17 7.90
CA VAL A 269 -6.86 12.76 8.01
C VAL A 269 -7.73 11.78 8.76
N THR A 270 -8.37 12.25 9.81
CA THR A 270 -9.16 11.41 10.72
C THR A 270 -10.54 12.01 10.95
N ILE A 271 -11.57 11.17 10.83
CA ILE A 271 -12.93 11.44 11.30
C ILE A 271 -13.04 10.83 12.70
N THR A 272 -13.09 11.68 13.72
CA THR A 272 -13.19 11.28 15.12
C THR A 272 -14.63 11.51 15.63
N PRO A 273 -15.35 10.44 16.02
CA PRO A 273 -16.68 10.56 16.63
C PRO A 273 -16.65 11.41 17.91
N SER A 274 -17.71 12.16 18.16
CA SER A 274 -17.90 12.84 19.44
C SER A 274 -18.22 11.80 20.53
N SER A 275 -17.78 12.02 21.76
CA SER A 275 -17.93 11.06 22.87
C SER A 275 -19.39 10.71 23.23
N GLU A 276 -20.35 11.48 22.72
CA GLU A 276 -21.79 11.26 22.89
C GLU A 276 -22.40 10.40 21.77
N ALA A 277 -21.70 10.24 20.65
CA ALA A 277 -22.08 9.37 19.54
C ALA A 277 -21.64 7.92 19.83
N GLY A 278 -22.35 7.28 20.78
CA GLY A 278 -22.18 5.85 21.04
C GLY A 278 -22.31 5.04 19.75
N ASP A 279 -21.31 4.18 19.50
CA ASP A 279 -21.22 3.16 18.44
C ASP A 279 -20.59 3.55 17.08
N VAL A 280 -20.23 4.82 16.83
CA VAL A 280 -19.52 5.19 15.59
C VAL A 280 -18.00 5.05 15.78
N PRO A 281 -17.26 4.33 14.90
CA PRO A 281 -15.80 4.19 15.01
C PRO A 281 -15.03 5.34 14.34
N ALA A 282 -13.81 5.61 14.80
CA ALA A 282 -12.92 6.53 14.12
C ALA A 282 -12.49 5.98 12.74
N LEU A 283 -12.34 6.87 11.76
CA LEU A 283 -11.87 6.54 10.41
C LEU A 283 -10.64 7.37 10.09
N SER A 284 -9.62 6.77 9.49
CA SER A 284 -8.42 7.48 9.08
C SER A 284 -7.97 7.09 7.68
N ALA A 285 -7.35 8.06 7.00
CA ALA A 285 -6.62 7.86 5.76
C ALA A 285 -5.28 8.60 5.85
N SER A 286 -4.28 8.12 5.10
CA SER A 286 -2.96 8.74 5.12
C SER A 286 -2.23 8.63 3.79
N ALA A 287 -1.37 9.61 3.52
CA ALA A 287 -0.49 9.64 2.37
C ALA A 287 0.85 10.28 2.74
N TYR A 288 1.91 9.91 2.03
CA TYR A 288 3.23 10.52 2.20
C TYR A 288 3.29 11.87 1.48
N VAL A 289 3.88 12.86 2.14
CA VAL A 289 4.02 14.24 1.64
C VAL A 289 5.45 14.75 1.90
N VAL A 290 5.96 15.58 1.02
CA VAL A 290 7.24 16.29 1.21
C VAL A 290 6.94 17.70 1.69
N LEU A 291 7.32 17.99 2.94
CA LEU A 291 7.24 19.32 3.53
C LEU A 291 8.67 19.80 3.77
N PRO A 292 9.07 20.96 3.22
CA PRO A 292 10.37 21.53 3.51
C PRO A 292 10.50 21.81 5.02
N ASP A 293 11.71 21.66 5.56
CA ASP A 293 11.98 22.04 6.94
C ASP A 293 11.56 23.50 7.14
N ALA A 294 10.65 23.74 8.08
CA ALA A 294 10.25 25.09 8.44
C ALA A 294 11.51 25.87 8.84
N GLN A 295 11.79 26.98 8.13
CA GLN A 295 12.78 27.95 8.60
C GLN A 295 12.38 28.33 10.03
N PRO A 296 13.29 28.30 11.01
CA PRO A 296 12.94 28.61 12.38
C PRO A 296 12.35 30.01 12.41
N ALA A 297 11.06 30.10 12.73
CA ALA A 297 10.41 31.37 12.95
C ALA A 297 11.21 32.13 14.02
N ALA A 298 11.44 33.42 13.77
CA ALA A 298 12.07 34.30 14.75
C ALA A 298 11.36 34.15 16.11
N PRO A 299 12.09 34.25 17.24
CA PRO A 299 11.52 33.99 18.56
C PRO A 299 10.39 34.99 18.83
N VAL A 300 9.15 34.52 18.66
CA VAL A 300 7.98 35.19 19.22
C VAL A 300 8.04 34.92 20.72
N GLY A 301 7.87 35.99 21.51
CA GLY A 301 7.94 35.96 22.97
C GLY A 301 7.06 34.89 23.61
N PRO A 302 7.25 34.63 24.92
CA PRO A 302 6.66 33.47 25.58
C PRO A 302 5.15 33.42 25.35
N PRO A 303 4.60 32.26 24.94
CA PRO A 303 3.17 32.15 24.71
C PRO A 303 2.44 32.36 26.03
N ALA A 304 1.33 33.11 25.97
CA ALA A 304 0.34 33.09 27.03
C ALA A 304 -0.10 31.63 27.24
N VAL A 305 0.03 31.14 28.47
CA VAL A 305 -0.42 29.81 28.87
C VAL A 305 -1.94 29.77 28.74
N ILE A 306 -2.42 29.27 27.59
CA ILE A 306 -3.79 28.78 27.47
C ILE A 306 -3.73 27.30 27.83
N ALA A 307 -4.58 26.93 28.79
CA ALA A 307 -4.62 25.61 29.41
C ALA A 307 -4.63 24.49 28.37
N ALA A 308 -3.66 23.59 28.47
CA ALA A 308 -3.64 22.34 27.73
C ALA A 308 -4.97 21.62 27.91
N SER A 309 -5.71 21.41 26.82
CA SER A 309 -6.78 20.43 26.80
C SER A 309 -6.16 19.10 27.20
N ARG A 310 -6.59 18.57 28.35
CA ARG A 310 -6.15 17.28 28.86
C ARG A 310 -6.45 16.23 27.78
N LYS A 311 -5.39 15.58 27.26
CA LYS A 311 -5.50 14.28 26.58
C LYS A 311 -6.49 13.45 27.40
N PRO A 312 -7.59 12.93 26.82
CA PRO A 312 -8.47 12.04 27.55
C PRO A 312 -7.60 10.91 28.12
N PRO A 313 -7.85 10.47 29.38
CA PRO A 313 -7.02 9.46 30.00
C PRO A 313 -6.94 8.26 29.07
N ALA A 314 -5.70 7.84 28.74
CA ALA A 314 -5.49 6.62 27.97
C ALA A 314 -6.28 5.51 28.66
N ALA A 315 -7.17 4.85 27.90
CA ALA A 315 -7.87 3.70 28.42
C ALA A 315 -6.82 2.70 28.92
N PRO A 316 -7.02 2.11 30.12
CA PRO A 316 -6.01 1.24 30.72
C PRO A 316 -5.73 0.06 29.78
N PRO A 317 -4.45 -0.38 29.68
CA PRO A 317 -4.10 -1.52 28.85
C PRO A 317 -4.91 -2.75 29.27
N VAL A 318 -5.31 -3.56 28.28
CA VAL A 318 -6.06 -4.78 28.57
C VAL A 318 -5.10 -5.81 29.14
N SER A 319 -5.30 -6.18 30.40
CA SER A 319 -4.53 -7.23 31.06
C SER A 319 -4.92 -8.60 30.53
N ILE A 320 -4.10 -9.15 29.63
CA ILE A 320 -4.24 -10.53 29.16
C ILE A 320 -3.44 -11.44 30.11
N PRO A 321 -4.06 -12.48 30.69
CA PRO A 321 -3.40 -13.38 31.64
C PRO A 321 -2.10 -13.98 31.10
N ASN A 322 -1.16 -14.23 32.02
CA ASN A 322 0.12 -14.92 31.78
C ASN A 322 1.13 -14.18 30.90
N ALA A 323 1.04 -12.85 30.80
CA ALA A 323 2.13 -12.06 30.27
C ALA A 323 3.44 -12.39 31.03
N GLY A 324 4.50 -12.76 30.33
CA GLY A 324 5.85 -12.73 30.90
C GLY A 324 6.34 -13.97 31.67
N LYS A 325 5.53 -15.03 31.85
CA LYS A 325 5.78 -16.07 32.91
C LYS A 325 6.86 -17.12 32.61
N ASP A 326 7.43 -17.09 31.43
CA ASP A 326 8.44 -18.00 30.84
C ASP A 326 8.01 -19.46 30.91
N ALA A 327 6.71 -19.72 30.92
CA ALA A 327 6.15 -21.03 31.18
C ALA A 327 6.08 -21.87 29.90
N LEU A 328 5.52 -21.35 28.81
CA LEU A 328 5.28 -22.13 27.59
C LEU A 328 6.25 -21.79 26.46
N ILE A 329 6.66 -20.52 26.37
CA ILE A 329 7.69 -20.05 25.45
C ILE A 329 8.69 -19.15 26.18
N SER A 330 9.93 -19.10 25.68
CA SER A 330 10.91 -18.12 26.14
C SER A 330 10.56 -16.70 25.70
N ALA A 331 11.24 -15.71 26.27
CA ALA A 331 11.25 -14.34 25.78
C ALA A 331 11.36 -14.26 24.24
N LEU A 332 10.57 -13.35 23.65
CA LEU A 332 10.55 -13.07 22.23
C LEU A 332 11.69 -12.10 21.87
N ARG A 333 12.42 -12.40 20.81
CA ARG A 333 13.59 -11.62 20.36
C ARG A 333 13.48 -11.29 18.89
N ILE A 334 14.19 -10.25 18.47
CA ILE A 334 14.36 -9.92 17.06
C ILE A 334 15.79 -10.22 16.66
N GLU A 335 15.96 -11.08 15.66
CA GLU A 335 17.24 -11.58 15.19
C GLU A 335 17.47 -11.19 13.73
N ALA A 336 18.75 -10.98 13.39
CA ALA A 336 19.16 -10.77 12.01
C ALA A 336 19.08 -12.07 11.20
N PRO A 337 18.91 -11.99 9.86
CA PRO A 337 19.09 -13.14 8.99
C PRO A 337 20.49 -13.74 9.16
N VAL A 338 20.59 -15.08 9.17
CA VAL A 338 21.90 -15.76 9.24
C VAL A 338 22.64 -15.68 7.90
N SER A 339 21.88 -15.55 6.80
CA SER A 339 22.42 -15.32 5.47
C SER A 339 21.45 -14.51 4.61
N TYR A 340 21.96 -13.82 3.58
CA TYR A 340 21.14 -13.06 2.63
C TYR A 340 20.09 -13.91 1.90
N GLY A 341 20.29 -15.23 1.80
CA GLY A 341 19.33 -16.16 1.21
C GLY A 341 18.12 -16.48 2.09
N GLU A 342 18.12 -16.08 3.37
CA GLU A 342 16.93 -16.16 4.25
C GLU A 342 15.99 -14.96 4.05
N CYS A 343 16.38 -13.96 3.24
CA CYS A 343 15.59 -12.76 2.99
C CYS A 343 14.84 -12.88 1.66
N ASP A 344 13.53 -13.12 1.72
CA ASP A 344 12.63 -12.82 0.61
C ASP A 344 12.36 -11.31 0.54
N PHE A 345 11.94 -10.79 -0.62
CA PHE A 345 11.72 -9.36 -0.91
C PHE A 345 11.04 -8.60 0.25
N GLY A 346 11.89 -8.02 1.11
CA GLY A 346 11.62 -7.12 2.22
C GLY A 346 11.40 -7.71 3.63
N ALA A 347 11.32 -9.04 3.82
CA ALA A 347 11.39 -9.64 5.16
C ALA A 347 12.86 -9.88 5.55
N CYS A 348 13.41 -9.03 6.41
CA CYS A 348 14.85 -8.98 6.69
C CYS A 348 15.17 -9.00 8.19
N SER A 349 14.22 -9.46 8.99
CA SER A 349 14.37 -9.67 10.44
C SER A 349 13.50 -10.84 10.86
N PHE A 350 13.85 -11.49 11.98
CA PHE A 350 13.13 -12.65 12.46
C PHE A 350 12.68 -12.46 13.90
N LEU A 351 11.40 -12.71 14.15
CA LEU A 351 10.94 -13.00 15.50
C LEU A 351 11.42 -14.39 15.90
N GLN A 352 12.10 -14.48 17.02
CA GLN A 352 12.61 -15.73 17.54
C GLN A 352 12.15 -15.96 18.99
N THR A 353 11.66 -17.17 19.25
CA THR A 353 11.40 -17.69 20.59
C THR A 353 11.68 -19.20 20.62
N ARG A 354 11.78 -19.79 21.81
CA ARG A 354 11.92 -21.24 22.01
C ARG A 354 10.69 -21.78 22.72
N ALA A 355 10.08 -22.82 22.16
CA ALA A 355 9.02 -23.56 22.81
C ALA A 355 9.58 -24.37 23.99
N ARG A 356 8.96 -24.27 25.16
CA ARG A 356 9.30 -25.06 26.36
C ARG A 356 8.43 -26.31 26.51
N VAL A 357 7.35 -26.37 25.73
CA VAL A 357 6.41 -27.47 25.65
C VAL A 357 5.90 -27.58 24.22
N ASP A 358 5.34 -28.73 23.88
CA ASP A 358 4.61 -28.90 22.61
C ASP A 358 3.46 -27.88 22.54
N SER A 359 3.47 -27.06 21.50
CA SER A 359 2.62 -25.86 21.46
C SER A 359 2.32 -25.35 20.06
N ILE A 360 1.28 -24.52 19.99
CA ILE A 360 0.79 -23.85 18.79
C ILE A 360 0.97 -22.34 19.00
N VAL A 361 1.73 -21.70 18.11
CA VAL A 361 2.12 -20.29 18.24
C VAL A 361 1.55 -19.45 17.10
N PHE A 362 1.02 -18.29 17.47
CA PHE A 362 0.47 -17.27 16.59
C PHE A 362 1.29 -15.99 16.71
N PHE A 363 1.60 -15.35 15.59
CA PHE A 363 2.37 -14.11 15.55
C PHE A 363 1.50 -12.94 15.11
N LEU A 364 1.60 -11.85 15.85
CA LEU A 364 0.82 -10.63 15.65
C LEU A 364 1.75 -9.42 15.71
N GLU A 365 1.28 -8.31 15.17
CA GLU A 365 1.98 -7.04 15.23
C GLU A 365 0.98 -5.94 15.51
N HIS A 366 1.22 -5.18 16.56
CA HIS A 366 0.61 -3.88 16.72
C HIS A 366 1.53 -2.87 16.07
N GLN A 367 1.10 -2.44 14.89
CA GLN A 367 1.83 -1.46 14.08
C GLN A 367 1.64 -0.10 14.73
N ALA A 368 2.72 0.63 14.98
CA ALA A 368 2.67 1.94 15.61
C ALA A 368 1.66 2.81 14.86
N SER A 369 0.59 3.18 15.56
CA SER A 369 -0.52 3.99 15.05
C SER A 369 -1.26 3.46 13.81
N HIS A 370 -1.07 2.20 13.45
CA HIS A 370 -1.80 1.53 12.37
C HIS A 370 -2.62 0.36 12.89
N GLY A 371 -2.69 0.14 14.20
CA GLY A 371 -3.53 -0.88 14.81
C GLY A 371 -2.94 -2.29 14.80
N LEU A 372 -3.68 -3.22 15.38
CA LEU A 372 -3.29 -4.61 15.53
C LEU A 372 -3.63 -5.43 14.29
N VAL A 373 -2.64 -6.14 13.77
CA VAL A 373 -2.77 -7.08 12.65
C VAL A 373 -2.26 -8.47 13.03
N ARG A 374 -2.76 -9.48 12.32
CA ARG A 374 -2.15 -10.81 12.34
C ARG A 374 -1.13 -10.95 11.21
N LEU A 375 -0.01 -11.61 11.52
CA LEU A 375 1.06 -11.82 10.56
C LEU A 375 0.83 -13.09 9.76
N ALA A 376 0.88 -12.97 8.43
CA ALA A 376 0.83 -14.12 7.53
C ALA A 376 2.24 -14.69 7.31
N ASP A 377 2.33 -15.98 7.02
CA ASP A 377 3.56 -16.52 6.44
C ASP A 377 3.66 -16.21 4.93
N ALA A 378 4.73 -16.69 4.28
CA ALA A 378 4.98 -16.44 2.86
C ALA A 378 3.80 -16.84 1.93
N SER A 379 2.93 -17.75 2.37
CA SER A 379 1.77 -18.18 1.59
C SER A 379 0.56 -17.25 1.68
N CYS A 380 0.59 -16.21 2.53
CA CYS A 380 -0.44 -15.17 2.64
C CYS A 380 -1.88 -15.72 2.68
N ARG A 381 -2.11 -16.82 3.39
CA ARG A 381 -3.45 -17.43 3.44
C ARG A 381 -4.41 -16.57 4.24
N GLU A 382 -5.68 -16.54 3.80
CA GLU A 382 -6.76 -15.84 4.50
C GLU A 382 -6.93 -16.31 5.95
N ARG A 383 -6.66 -17.58 6.27
CA ARG A 383 -6.75 -18.09 7.64
C ARG A 383 -5.48 -17.85 8.43
N THR A 384 -5.61 -17.62 9.73
CA THR A 384 -4.51 -17.39 10.66
C THR A 384 -3.50 -18.53 10.57
N ALA A 385 -2.26 -18.16 10.20
CA ALA A 385 -1.16 -19.09 10.14
C ALA A 385 -0.68 -19.42 11.55
N ALA A 386 -0.90 -20.67 11.98
CA ALA A 386 -0.38 -21.20 13.23
C ALA A 386 0.96 -21.92 12.99
N ARG A 387 1.91 -21.78 13.92
CA ARG A 387 3.16 -22.54 13.92
C ARG A 387 3.12 -23.61 15.01
N ILE A 388 3.27 -24.86 14.62
CA ILE A 388 3.39 -25.98 15.55
C ILE A 388 4.86 -26.10 15.95
N ALA A 389 5.13 -26.14 17.26
CA ALA A 389 6.46 -26.27 17.82
C ALA A 389 6.50 -27.41 18.82
N ARG A 390 7.58 -28.19 18.77
CA ARG A 390 7.87 -29.21 19.78
C ARG A 390 8.68 -28.60 20.92
N GLU A 391 8.61 -29.22 22.10
CA GLU A 391 9.46 -28.87 23.23
C GLU A 391 10.94 -28.75 22.82
N GLY A 392 11.58 -27.64 23.22
CA GLY A 392 12.98 -27.32 22.93
C GLY A 392 13.24 -26.69 21.55
N GLN A 393 12.25 -26.71 20.64
CA GLN A 393 12.39 -26.19 19.28
C GLN A 393 12.46 -24.65 19.27
N ASN A 394 13.41 -24.12 18.49
CA ASN A 394 13.44 -22.70 18.16
C ASN A 394 12.41 -22.41 17.06
N LEU A 395 11.51 -21.49 17.35
CA LEU A 395 10.59 -20.91 16.39
C LEU A 395 11.20 -19.64 15.82
N ARG A 396 11.24 -19.54 14.50
CA ARG A 396 11.60 -18.33 13.77
C ARG A 396 10.44 -17.94 12.87
N PHE A 397 10.02 -16.68 12.94
CA PHE A 397 8.98 -16.14 12.08
C PHE A 397 9.53 -14.91 11.35
N PRO A 398 9.48 -14.87 10.00
CA PRO A 398 10.00 -13.74 9.23
C PRO A 398 9.12 -12.51 9.42
N ILE A 399 9.73 -11.35 9.62
CA ILE A 399 9.05 -10.05 9.71
C ILE A 399 9.73 -9.02 8.81
N ALA A 400 9.03 -7.90 8.59
CA ALA A 400 9.57 -6.76 7.87
C ALA A 400 10.90 -6.30 8.48
N ARG A 401 11.77 -5.72 7.65
CA ARG A 401 13.06 -5.20 8.12
C ARG A 401 12.86 -4.20 9.26
N THR A 402 13.43 -4.50 10.43
CA THR A 402 13.41 -3.67 11.63
C THR A 402 14.77 -3.73 12.33
N SER A 403 14.95 -2.97 13.41
CA SER A 403 16.17 -2.99 14.20
C SER A 403 16.35 -4.33 14.92
N THR A 404 17.45 -5.03 14.63
CA THR A 404 17.84 -6.28 15.31
C THR A 404 18.74 -6.03 16.53
N SER A 405 19.16 -4.79 16.76
CA SER A 405 19.95 -4.45 17.94
C SER A 405 19.11 -4.57 19.21
N SER A 406 19.57 -5.37 20.17
CA SER A 406 18.91 -5.56 21.47
C SER A 406 18.81 -4.29 22.33
N ARG A 407 19.45 -3.19 21.93
CA ARG A 407 19.30 -1.86 22.57
C ARG A 407 18.08 -1.10 22.09
N ASN A 408 17.52 -1.51 20.95
CA ASN A 408 16.47 -0.82 20.23
C ASN A 408 15.14 -1.56 20.32
N TRP A 409 15.03 -2.60 21.15
CA TRP A 409 13.77 -3.23 21.46
C TRP A 409 13.73 -3.63 22.93
N SER A 410 12.53 -3.72 23.48
CA SER A 410 12.28 -4.07 24.88
C SER A 410 11.08 -4.99 24.99
N GLU A 411 11.14 -5.96 25.90
CA GLU A 411 10.00 -6.81 26.22
C GLU A 411 8.85 -5.96 26.78
N THR A 412 7.62 -6.30 26.41
CA THR A 412 6.41 -5.71 26.96
C THR A 412 5.49 -6.80 27.50
N HIS A 413 4.78 -6.45 28.56
CA HIS A 413 3.84 -7.30 29.28
C HIS A 413 2.41 -6.78 29.20
N ASP A 414 2.20 -5.73 28.43
CA ASP A 414 0.90 -5.08 28.25
C ASP A 414 0.50 -5.04 26.78
N TRP A 415 -0.81 -5.14 26.54
CA TRP A 415 -1.43 -4.86 25.26
C TRP A 415 -1.96 -3.43 25.27
N GLY A 416 -1.17 -2.51 24.70
CA GLY A 416 -1.59 -1.14 24.50
C GLY A 416 -2.59 -1.02 23.36
N LEU A 417 -3.57 -0.11 23.52
CA LEU A 417 -4.51 0.24 22.44
C LEU A 417 -3.89 1.16 21.38
N ASP A 418 -2.83 1.87 21.76
CA ASP A 418 -2.13 2.82 20.91
C ASP A 418 -0.65 2.87 21.34
N PRO A 419 0.14 1.82 21.03
CA PRO A 419 1.55 1.79 21.36
C PRO A 419 2.30 2.78 20.46
N GLU A 420 3.16 3.59 21.08
CA GLU A 420 4.03 4.54 20.39
C GLU A 420 5.10 3.84 19.52
N LEU A 421 5.25 2.53 19.66
CA LEU A 421 6.28 1.70 19.02
C LEU A 421 5.64 0.47 18.37
N ASP A 422 6.23 0.01 17.27
CA ASP A 422 5.86 -1.27 16.67
C ASP A 422 6.07 -2.38 17.71
N THR A 423 5.02 -3.15 17.99
CA THR A 423 5.05 -4.16 19.03
C THR A 423 4.64 -5.51 18.45
N TYR A 424 5.56 -6.46 18.48
CA TYR A 424 5.31 -7.82 18.02
C TYR A 424 4.88 -8.70 19.17
N TYR A 425 3.87 -9.55 18.93
CA TYR A 425 3.40 -10.51 19.91
C TYR A 425 3.52 -11.94 19.40
N ALA A 426 3.89 -12.85 20.30
CA ALA A 426 3.78 -14.29 20.11
C ALA A 426 2.80 -14.83 21.15
N VAL A 427 1.65 -15.31 20.69
CA VAL A 427 0.63 -15.97 21.53
C VAL A 427 0.81 -17.46 21.39
N VAL A 428 0.94 -18.18 22.50
CA VAL A 428 1.14 -19.63 22.51
C VAL A 428 0.02 -20.36 23.23
N VAL A 429 -0.40 -21.48 22.66
CA VAL A 429 -1.47 -22.33 23.17
C VAL A 429 -1.03 -23.80 23.14
N THR A 430 -1.28 -24.55 24.21
CA THR A 430 -0.92 -25.98 24.32
C THR A 430 -2.09 -26.94 24.04
N ASP A 431 -3.34 -26.48 24.17
CA ASP A 431 -4.54 -27.27 23.87
C ASP A 431 -5.06 -27.03 22.44
N GLU A 432 -5.32 -28.10 21.68
CA GLU A 432 -5.76 -28.01 20.28
C GLU A 432 -7.17 -27.44 20.09
N ARG A 433 -8.09 -27.63 21.05
CA ARG A 433 -9.45 -27.09 20.95
C ARG A 433 -9.43 -25.58 21.23
N LEU A 434 -8.65 -25.16 22.22
CA LEU A 434 -8.42 -23.77 22.52
C LEU A 434 -7.66 -23.08 21.38
N ALA A 435 -6.64 -23.71 20.80
CA ALA A 435 -5.90 -23.17 19.67
C ALA A 435 -6.80 -22.89 18.47
N ARG A 436 -7.80 -23.73 18.20
CA ARG A 436 -8.82 -23.47 17.16
C ARG A 436 -9.70 -22.26 17.49
N ARG A 437 -10.13 -22.11 18.75
CA ARG A 437 -10.90 -20.92 19.17
C ARG A 437 -10.08 -19.65 19.09
N VAL A 438 -8.81 -19.71 19.49
CA VAL A 438 -7.85 -18.61 19.36
C VAL A 438 -7.65 -18.26 17.89
N ALA A 439 -7.37 -19.24 17.02
CA ALA A 439 -7.24 -19.01 15.58
C ALA A 439 -8.48 -18.32 14.97
N ASN A 440 -9.69 -18.79 15.28
CA ASN A 440 -10.92 -18.16 14.81
C ASN A 440 -11.09 -16.72 15.34
N HIS A 441 -10.61 -16.42 16.54
CA HIS A 441 -10.63 -15.06 17.08
C HIS A 441 -9.57 -14.16 16.41
N MET A 442 -8.40 -14.72 16.11
CA MET A 442 -7.33 -14.05 15.35
C MET A 442 -7.75 -13.76 13.91
N ASP A 443 -8.57 -14.60 13.29
CA ASP A 443 -9.09 -14.38 11.92
C ASP A 443 -9.90 -13.09 11.77
N LYS A 444 -10.42 -12.53 12.88
CA LYS A 444 -11.09 -11.22 12.91
C LYS A 444 -10.11 -10.04 12.76
N LEU A 445 -8.81 -10.27 12.95
CA LEU A 445 -7.80 -9.25 12.72
C LEU A 445 -7.48 -9.13 11.22
N PRO A 446 -7.25 -7.90 10.72
CA PRO A 446 -6.71 -7.69 9.38
C PRO A 446 -5.39 -8.46 9.19
N LEU A 447 -5.21 -9.01 7.99
CA LEU A 447 -4.06 -9.81 7.62
C LEU A 447 -2.95 -8.93 7.04
N ARG A 448 -1.75 -8.99 7.61
CA ARG A 448 -0.55 -8.38 7.01
C ARG A 448 0.23 -9.41 6.21
N CYS A 449 0.09 -9.31 4.88
CA CYS A 449 0.87 -10.07 3.92
C CYS A 449 2.02 -9.26 3.34
N GLY A 450 3.16 -9.27 4.02
CA GLY A 450 4.38 -8.60 3.57
C GLY A 450 4.67 -7.29 4.30
N ASN A 451 5.58 -6.49 3.71
CA ASN A 451 6.24 -5.40 4.43
C ASN A 451 5.48 -4.08 4.42
N ALA A 452 4.49 -3.94 3.53
CA ALA A 452 3.60 -2.79 3.56
C ALA A 452 2.80 -2.77 4.87
N LEU A 453 2.70 -1.60 5.49
CA LEU A 453 1.78 -1.39 6.59
C LEU A 453 0.34 -1.58 6.09
N ARG A 454 -0.55 -2.06 6.96
CA ARG A 454 -1.97 -2.24 6.65
C ARG A 454 -2.77 -1.60 7.77
N PRO A 455 -3.97 -1.08 7.49
CA PRO A 455 -4.89 -0.72 8.55
C PRO A 455 -5.22 -1.97 9.37
N GLY A 456 -4.70 -1.99 10.58
CA GLY A 456 -5.02 -2.92 11.64
C GLY A 456 -6.22 -2.45 12.43
N LEU A 457 -6.59 -3.27 13.39
CA LEU A 457 -7.74 -3.04 14.25
C LEU A 457 -7.28 -2.17 15.42
N ASP A 458 -7.92 -1.01 15.63
CA ASP A 458 -7.52 0.02 16.59
C ASP A 458 -8.70 0.55 17.44
N GLY A 459 -8.43 1.47 18.36
CA GLY A 459 -9.44 2.19 19.15
C GLY A 459 -10.44 1.28 19.88
N GLY A 460 -11.73 1.60 19.77
CA GLY A 460 -12.81 0.85 20.41
C GLY A 460 -12.98 -0.57 19.87
N ALA A 461 -12.74 -0.77 18.58
CA ALA A 461 -12.75 -2.11 17.99
C ALA A 461 -11.64 -2.98 18.60
N LEU A 462 -10.44 -2.42 18.77
CA LEU A 462 -9.32 -3.09 19.44
C LEU A 462 -9.60 -3.39 20.89
N GLN A 463 -10.18 -2.43 21.60
CA GLN A 463 -10.60 -2.65 22.98
C GLN A 463 -11.58 -3.82 23.08
N ALA A 464 -12.60 -3.87 22.22
CA ALA A 464 -13.57 -4.97 22.20
C ALA A 464 -12.90 -6.30 21.85
N TRP A 465 -12.06 -6.32 20.82
CA TRP A 465 -11.33 -7.52 20.40
C TRP A 465 -10.40 -8.05 21.50
N LEU A 466 -9.67 -7.17 22.19
CA LEU A 466 -8.78 -7.52 23.30
C LEU A 466 -9.56 -8.00 24.53
N ASN A 467 -10.70 -7.39 24.83
CA ASN A 467 -11.58 -7.85 25.92
C ASN A 467 -12.11 -9.27 25.65
N ASP A 468 -12.57 -9.53 24.43
CA ASP A 468 -12.99 -10.86 24.00
C ASP A 468 -11.83 -11.87 24.09
N PHE A 469 -10.64 -11.46 23.66
CA PHE A 469 -9.44 -12.29 23.72
C PHE A 469 -9.01 -12.59 25.17
N ALA A 470 -9.06 -11.60 26.05
CA ALA A 470 -8.79 -11.76 27.48
C ALA A 470 -9.79 -12.71 28.13
N MET A 471 -11.09 -12.60 27.81
CA MET A 471 -12.11 -13.54 28.30
C MET A 471 -11.89 -14.97 27.79
N LEU A 472 -11.52 -15.13 26.52
CA LEU A 472 -11.23 -16.42 25.91
C LEU A 472 -10.05 -17.12 26.61
N THR A 473 -9.00 -16.37 26.93
CA THR A 473 -7.75 -16.89 27.49
C THR A 473 -7.78 -17.04 29.01
N ALA A 474 -8.53 -16.21 29.74
CA ALA A 474 -8.62 -16.26 31.20
C ALA A 474 -9.16 -17.60 31.73
N ARG A 475 -10.12 -18.21 31.03
CA ARG A 475 -10.72 -19.49 31.43
C ARG A 475 -9.74 -20.66 31.35
N GLU A 476 -8.70 -20.52 30.55
CA GLU A 476 -7.74 -21.58 30.23
C GLU A 476 -6.30 -21.08 30.46
N SER A 477 -6.10 -20.23 31.48
CA SER A 477 -4.82 -19.57 31.74
C SER A 477 -3.65 -20.55 31.98
N GLY A 478 -3.88 -21.81 32.33
CA GLY A 478 -2.81 -22.82 32.37
C GLY A 478 -2.29 -23.26 30.98
N GLN A 479 -3.06 -23.00 29.92
CA GLN A 479 -2.84 -23.50 28.56
C GLN A 479 -2.46 -22.39 27.56
N VAL A 480 -2.35 -21.14 28.03
CA VAL A 480 -2.06 -19.96 27.21
C VAL A 480 -1.00 -19.09 27.87
N ASP A 481 -0.01 -18.69 27.10
CA ASP A 481 1.06 -17.75 27.47
C ASP A 481 1.29 -16.82 26.26
N TRP A 482 1.92 -15.68 26.48
CA TRP A 482 2.24 -14.76 25.40
C TRP A 482 3.45 -13.88 25.71
N ARG A 483 4.09 -13.41 24.64
CA ARG A 483 5.24 -12.49 24.68
C ARG A 483 5.02 -11.29 23.80
N GLY A 484 5.46 -10.13 24.26
CA GLY A 484 5.51 -8.91 23.46
C GLY A 484 6.94 -8.37 23.38
N VAL A 485 7.32 -7.83 22.23
CA VAL A 485 8.53 -7.04 22.07
C VAL A 485 8.21 -5.75 21.33
N ALA A 486 8.42 -4.61 22.00
CA ALA A 486 8.26 -3.27 21.44
C ALA A 486 9.59 -2.81 20.83
N VAL A 487 9.54 -2.22 19.64
CA VAL A 487 10.72 -1.90 18.84
C VAL A 487 10.82 -0.40 18.59
N ARG A 488 11.92 0.17 19.03
CA ARG A 488 12.38 1.50 18.62
C ARG A 488 13.11 1.35 17.30
N ASN A 489 12.40 1.57 16.20
CA ASN A 489 13.04 1.67 14.91
C ASN A 489 13.94 2.92 14.91
N VAL A 490 15.24 2.71 15.07
CA VAL A 490 16.26 3.72 14.77
C VAL A 490 16.60 3.51 13.31
N TYR A 491 16.01 4.34 12.43
CA TYR A 491 16.33 4.35 11.01
C TYR A 491 17.56 5.21 10.74
#